data_AF-A0A284S5Y5-F1
#
_entry.id   AF-A0A284S5Y5-F1
#
_cell.length_a   1.000
_cell.length_b   1.000
_cell.length_c   1.000
_cell.angle_alpha   90.00
_cell.angle_beta   90.00
_cell.angle_gamma   90.00
#
_symmetry.space_group_name_H-M   'P 1'
#
loop_
_entity.id
_entity.type
_entity.pdbx_description
1 polymer ?
#
loop_
_entity_poly.entity_id
_entity_poly.type
_entity_poly.pdbx_seq_one_letter_code
_entity_poly.pdbx_strand_id
1 'polypeptide(L)'
;MTGLSGPEGQKLIQQLVCPCLSHDLHDYILEGVCKALDGLHIIYVLHTGGGKTSYFYGYMMALRELQKLPTSHPTKAQMNCGYPQNPLMDIIYLTKGLEHEMEHKFISLGIPSLAINKNTLSAAWCHSRTWHPSC
;
A
#
# COMPACT_ATOMS: atom_id res chain seq x y z
N MET A 1 24.56 -8.13 3.70
CA MET A 1 23.08 -8.24 3.72
C MET A 1 22.59 -7.92 2.32
N THR A 2 22.06 -8.91 1.61
CA THR A 2 21.43 -8.72 0.30
C THR A 2 19.93 -8.50 0.52
N GLY A 3 19.39 -7.38 0.04
CA GLY A 3 17.98 -7.01 0.26
C GLY A 3 17.76 -5.50 0.23
N LEU A 4 16.51 -5.09 0.06
CA LEU A 4 16.11 -3.68 0.07
C LEU A 4 16.19 -3.03 1.45
N SER A 5 16.24 -3.83 2.52
CA SER A 5 16.35 -3.36 3.91
C SER A 5 17.69 -2.71 4.24
N GLY A 6 18.73 -2.92 3.43
CA GLY A 6 20.04 -2.27 3.61
C GLY A 6 20.02 -0.78 3.24
N PRO A 7 21.04 0.02 3.63
CA PRO A 7 21.06 1.46 3.38
C PRO A 7 20.94 1.85 1.90
N GLU A 8 21.57 1.08 1.00
CA GLU A 8 21.49 1.31 -0.45
C GLU A 8 20.08 1.02 -1.00
N GLY A 9 19.46 -0.06 -0.51
CA GLY A 9 18.10 -0.43 -0.87
C GLY A 9 17.08 0.60 -0.39
N GLN A 10 17.20 1.06 0.85
CA GLN A 10 16.35 2.12 1.41
C GLN A 10 16.46 3.41 0.60
N LYS A 11 17.69 3.85 0.30
CA LYS A 11 17.92 5.04 -0.53
C LYS A 11 17.30 4.91 -1.91
N LEU A 12 17.39 3.72 -2.52
CA LEU A 12 16.77 3.45 -3.81
C LEU A 12 15.24 3.53 -3.72
N ILE A 13 14.62 2.88 -2.73
CA ILE A 13 13.16 2.94 -2.55
C ILE A 13 12.69 4.37 -2.29
N GLN A 14 13.45 5.14 -1.51
CA GLN A 14 13.18 6.56 -1.29
C GLN A 14 13.18 7.35 -2.61
N GLN A 15 14.20 7.15 -3.46
CA GLN A 15 14.29 7.81 -4.76
C GLN A 15 13.16 7.44 -5.72
N LEU A 16 12.65 6.21 -5.65
CA LEU A 16 11.51 5.77 -6.45
C LEU A 16 10.19 6.35 -5.93
N VAL A 17 9.99 6.37 -4.62
CA VAL A 17 8.69 6.66 -4.00
C VAL A 17 8.46 8.16 -3.75
N CYS A 18 9.47 8.89 -3.26
CA CYS A 18 9.32 10.31 -2.89
C CYS A 18 8.77 11.20 -4.03
N PRO A 19 9.17 11.05 -5.31
CA PRO A 19 8.60 11.85 -6.40
C PRO A 19 7.09 11.65 -6.59
N CYS A 20 6.54 10.56 -6.07
CA CYS A 20 5.13 10.22 -6.21
C CYS A 20 4.27 10.69 -5.02
N LEU A 21 4.87 11.29 -3.99
CA LEU A 21 4.20 11.73 -2.77
C LEU A 21 4.36 13.25 -2.59
N SER A 22 3.41 13.85 -1.87
CA SER A 22 3.47 15.27 -1.50
C SER A 22 4.49 15.58 -0.38
N HIS A 23 5.05 14.55 0.23
CA HIS A 23 5.97 14.62 1.36
C HIS A 23 6.85 13.37 1.38
N ASP A 24 8.02 13.48 2.01
CA ASP A 24 8.91 12.35 2.20
C ASP A 24 8.36 11.38 3.25
N LEU A 25 8.59 10.09 3.01
CA LEU A 25 8.37 9.09 4.06
C LEU A 25 9.46 9.25 5.12
N HIS A 26 9.05 9.26 6.39
CA HIS A 26 10.02 9.21 7.49
C HIS A 26 10.86 7.93 7.40
N ASP A 27 12.12 8.01 7.81
CA ASP A 27 13.09 6.90 7.74
C ASP A 27 12.55 5.62 8.38
N TYR A 28 11.85 5.73 9.50
CA TYR A 28 11.25 4.59 10.20
C TYR A 28 10.15 3.89 9.39
N ILE A 29 9.44 4.63 8.53
CA ILE A 29 8.42 4.11 7.63
C ILE A 29 9.09 3.43 6.44
N LEU A 30 10.10 4.09 5.88
CA LEU A 30 10.90 3.57 4.77
C LEU A 30 11.59 2.25 5.15
N GLU A 31 12.15 2.16 6.36
CA GLU A 31 12.72 0.93 6.91
C GLU A 31 11.67 -0.19 6.95
N GLY A 32 10.47 0.11 7.45
CA GLY A 32 9.35 -0.85 7.46
C GLY A 32 8.96 -1.29 6.06
N VAL A 33 8.80 -0.35 5.12
CA VAL A 33 8.47 -0.65 3.72
C VAL A 33 9.53 -1.58 3.10
N CYS A 34 10.82 -1.29 3.30
CA CYS A 34 11.89 -2.10 2.74
C CYS A 34 11.94 -3.50 3.34
N LYS A 35 11.72 -3.64 4.65
CA LYS A 35 11.58 -4.95 5.31
C LYS A 35 10.40 -5.75 4.75
N ALA A 36 9.27 -5.10 4.50
CA ALA A 36 8.09 -5.75 3.92
C ALA A 36 8.33 -6.14 2.46
N LEU A 37 9.06 -5.31 1.70
CA LEU A 37 9.51 -5.66 0.35
C LEU A 37 10.46 -6.85 0.40
N ASP A 38 11.32 -6.99 1.41
CA ASP A 38 12.14 -8.20 1.56
C ASP A 38 11.34 -9.44 2.05
N GLY A 39 10.01 -9.34 2.16
CA GLY A 39 9.13 -10.43 2.55
C GLY A 39 9.04 -10.67 4.06
N LEU A 40 9.51 -9.73 4.88
CA LEU A 40 9.42 -9.83 6.33
C LEU A 40 8.04 -9.42 6.83
N HIS A 41 7.50 -10.18 7.80
CA HIS A 41 6.31 -9.77 8.56
C HIS A 41 6.70 -8.75 9.63
N ILE A 42 5.94 -7.65 9.71
CA ILE A 42 6.29 -6.50 10.55
C ILE A 42 5.15 -6.18 11.50
N ILE A 43 5.49 -6.00 12.77
CA ILE A 43 4.62 -5.34 13.76
C ILE A 43 5.14 -3.92 13.92
N TYR A 44 4.29 -2.94 13.64
CA TYR A 44 4.66 -1.54 13.66
C TYR A 44 3.96 -0.80 14.80
N VAL A 45 4.74 -0.38 15.81
CA VAL A 45 4.22 0.31 17.00
C VAL A 45 4.58 1.79 16.91
N LEU A 46 3.57 2.60 16.61
CA LEU A 46 3.70 4.06 16.56
C LEU A 46 2.67 4.72 17.44
N HIS A 47 3.03 5.87 18.01
CA HIS A 47 2.09 6.80 18.62
C HIS A 47 1.01 7.27 17.62
N THR A 48 -0.13 7.72 18.14
CA THR A 48 -1.19 8.31 17.32
C THR A 48 -0.67 9.56 16.61
N GLY A 49 -1.02 9.75 15.34
CA GLY A 49 -0.48 10.83 14.50
C GLY A 49 0.89 10.53 13.89
N GLY A 50 1.60 9.49 14.31
CA GLY A 50 2.93 9.12 13.80
C GLY A 50 2.97 8.54 12.37
N GLY A 51 1.95 8.78 11.54
CA GLY A 51 1.99 8.39 10.13
C GLY A 51 1.80 6.90 9.84
N LYS A 52 1.07 6.15 10.68
CA LYS A 52 0.79 4.71 10.45
C LYS A 52 0.27 4.41 9.03
N THR A 53 -0.62 5.28 8.52
CA THR A 53 -1.17 5.12 7.16
C THR A 53 -0.10 5.21 6.08
N SER A 54 0.98 5.96 6.31
CA SER A 54 2.07 6.18 5.35
C SER A 54 2.88 4.95 5.05
N TYR A 55 2.89 3.98 5.98
CA TYR A 55 3.43 2.66 5.70
C TYR A 55 2.66 1.96 4.57
N PHE A 56 1.33 1.97 4.60
CA PHE A 56 0.50 1.26 3.62
C PHE A 56 0.64 1.84 2.21
N TYR A 57 0.45 3.16 2.05
CA TYR A 57 0.62 3.76 0.73
C TYR A 57 2.09 3.76 0.29
N GLY A 58 3.05 3.94 1.21
CA GLY A 58 4.48 3.85 0.88
C GLY A 58 4.85 2.49 0.30
N TYR A 59 4.33 1.41 0.88
CA TYR A 59 4.51 0.05 0.39
C TYR A 59 3.87 -0.16 -0.99
N MET A 60 2.60 0.25 -1.17
CA MET A 60 1.92 0.14 -2.47
C MET A 60 2.61 0.93 -3.58
N MET A 61 3.07 2.15 -3.28
CA MET A 61 3.80 2.98 -4.23
C MET A 61 5.15 2.36 -4.57
N ALA A 62 5.89 1.83 -3.58
CA ALA A 62 7.13 1.13 -3.84
C ALA A 62 6.92 -0.06 -4.79
N LEU A 63 5.92 -0.92 -4.54
CA LEU A 63 5.59 -2.04 -5.42
C LEU A 63 5.28 -1.59 -6.85
N ARG A 64 4.48 -0.53 -6.99
CA ARG A 64 4.11 0.03 -8.29
C ARG A 64 5.33 0.57 -9.04
N GLU A 65 6.19 1.36 -8.40
CA GLU A 65 7.38 1.91 -9.04
C GLU A 65 8.39 0.82 -9.40
N LEU A 66 8.56 -0.18 -8.52
CA LEU A 66 9.37 -1.35 -8.80
C LEU A 66 8.83 -2.12 -10.01
N GLN A 67 7.51 -2.21 -10.23
CA GLN A 67 6.93 -2.84 -11.41
C GLN A 67 7.21 -2.12 -12.73
N LYS A 68 7.47 -0.80 -12.70
CA LYS A 68 7.85 -0.04 -13.91
C LYS A 68 9.28 -0.31 -14.36
N LEU A 69 10.13 -0.81 -13.46
CA LEU A 69 11.51 -1.12 -13.79
C LEU A 69 11.58 -2.35 -14.73
N PRO A 70 12.52 -2.36 -15.70
CA PRO A 70 12.77 -3.53 -16.54
C PRO A 70 13.06 -4.78 -15.71
N THR A 71 12.67 -5.96 -16.21
CA THR A 71 12.95 -7.24 -15.53
C THR A 71 14.45 -7.48 -15.31
N SER A 72 15.29 -6.94 -16.20
CA SER A 72 16.76 -6.99 -16.08
C SER A 72 17.35 -5.98 -15.10
N HIS A 73 16.54 -5.12 -14.49
CA HIS A 73 17.04 -4.09 -13.59
C HIS A 73 17.70 -4.73 -12.34
N PRO A 74 18.92 -4.32 -11.94
CA PRO A 74 19.65 -4.96 -10.83
C PRO A 74 18.86 -5.05 -9.53
N THR A 75 18.03 -4.04 -9.24
CA THR A 75 17.13 -4.03 -8.07
C THR A 75 16.19 -5.21 -8.02
N LYS A 76 15.69 -5.71 -9.15
CA LYS A 76 14.83 -6.89 -9.19
C LYS A 76 15.55 -8.15 -8.72
N ALA A 77 16.87 -8.23 -8.94
CA ALA A 77 17.71 -9.32 -8.47
C ALA A 77 18.10 -9.18 -6.99
N GLN A 78 18.00 -7.97 -6.42
CA GLN A 78 18.27 -7.71 -5.00
C GLN A 78 17.08 -8.07 -4.09
N MET A 79 15.91 -8.32 -4.65
CA MET A 79 14.69 -8.62 -3.91
C MET A 79 14.69 -10.07 -3.43
N ASN A 80 14.44 -10.27 -2.14
CA ASN A 80 14.44 -11.59 -1.52
C ASN A 80 13.12 -12.36 -1.72
N CYS A 81 12.07 -11.70 -2.20
CA CYS A 81 10.79 -12.34 -2.54
C CYS A 81 10.22 -11.79 -3.84
N GLY A 82 9.40 -12.60 -4.51
CA GLY A 82 8.62 -12.15 -5.66
C GLY A 82 7.37 -11.37 -5.22
N TYR A 83 6.85 -10.51 -6.10
CA TYR A 83 5.61 -9.76 -5.87
C TYR A 83 4.62 -10.06 -7.00
N PRO A 84 3.31 -10.09 -6.72
CA PRO A 84 2.31 -10.31 -7.74
C PRO A 84 2.33 -9.20 -8.80
N GLN A 85 2.07 -9.58 -10.05
CA GLN A 85 1.68 -8.62 -11.09
C GLN A 85 0.33 -8.02 -10.68
N ASN A 86 0.23 -6.69 -10.62
CA ASN A 86 -0.91 -5.96 -10.04
C ASN A 86 -1.14 -6.26 -8.54
N PRO A 87 -0.39 -5.61 -7.63
CA PRO A 87 -0.52 -5.88 -6.21
C PRO A 87 -1.86 -5.39 -5.67
N LEU A 88 -2.44 -6.16 -4.76
CA LEU A 88 -3.63 -5.81 -3.98
C LEU A 88 -3.26 -5.83 -2.50
N MET A 89 -3.79 -4.88 -1.74
CA MET A 89 -3.62 -4.80 -0.30
C MET A 89 -4.97 -4.75 0.39
N ASP A 90 -5.20 -5.70 1.28
CA ASP A 90 -6.34 -5.67 2.20
C ASP A 90 -5.91 -5.00 3.51
N ILE A 91 -6.62 -3.94 3.89
CA ILE A 91 -6.37 -3.23 5.14
C ILE A 91 -7.62 -3.34 6.01
N ILE A 92 -7.45 -3.95 7.19
CA ILE A 92 -8.53 -4.19 8.13
C ILE A 92 -8.56 -3.07 9.15
N TYR A 93 -9.68 -2.34 9.19
CA TYR A 93 -9.96 -1.32 10.20
C TYR A 93 -11.02 -1.80 11.17
N LEU A 94 -10.99 -1.27 12.40
CA LEU A 94 -11.96 -1.64 13.44
C LEU A 94 -13.32 -0.94 13.27
N THR A 95 -13.39 0.14 12.50
CA THR A 95 -14.61 0.95 12.35
C THR A 95 -14.87 1.30 10.89
N LYS A 96 -16.16 1.29 10.50
CA LYS A 96 -16.61 1.74 9.17
C LYS A 96 -16.22 3.17 8.85
N GLY A 97 -16.17 4.04 9.86
CA GLY A 97 -15.76 5.44 9.69
C GLY A 97 -14.32 5.54 9.18
N LEU A 98 -13.41 4.77 9.79
CA LEU A 98 -12.02 4.71 9.33
C LEU A 98 -11.89 4.09 7.95
N GLU A 99 -12.66 3.04 7.64
CA GLU A 99 -12.65 2.44 6.29
C GLU A 99 -12.94 3.47 5.19
N HIS A 100 -14.00 4.27 5.35
CA HIS A 100 -14.38 5.29 4.37
C HIS A 100 -13.38 6.45 4.32
N GLU A 101 -12.90 6.93 5.48
CA GLU A 101 -11.88 7.98 5.53
C GLU A 101 -10.62 7.54 4.77
N MET A 102 -10.19 6.29 4.99
CA MET A 102 -8.98 5.76 4.37
C MET A 102 -9.20 5.50 2.88
N GLU A 103 -10.35 4.97 2.45
CA GLU A 103 -10.72 4.86 1.03
C GLU A 103 -10.53 6.19 0.29
N HIS A 104 -11.11 7.29 0.81
CA HIS A 104 -10.94 8.62 0.22
C HIS A 104 -9.48 9.07 0.19
N LYS A 105 -8.72 8.79 1.25
CA LYS A 105 -7.30 9.13 1.34
C LYS A 105 -6.43 8.36 0.33
N PHE A 106 -6.69 7.07 0.11
CA PHE A 106 -5.95 6.31 -0.89
C PHE A 106 -6.32 6.75 -2.31
N ILE A 107 -7.60 7.03 -2.58
CA ILE A 107 -8.05 7.56 -3.87
C ILE A 107 -7.37 8.90 -4.17
N SER A 108 -7.26 9.81 -3.18
CA SER A 108 -6.59 11.11 -3.37
C SER A 108 -5.08 10.98 -3.64
N LEU A 109 -4.46 9.86 -3.23
CA LEU A 109 -3.08 9.49 -3.56
C LEU A 109 -2.95 8.75 -4.90
N GLY A 110 -4.05 8.60 -5.66
CA GLY A 110 -4.06 7.90 -6.94
C GLY A 110 -3.97 6.38 -6.81
N ILE A 111 -4.33 5.83 -5.65
CA ILE A 111 -4.42 4.39 -5.39
C ILE A 111 -5.90 3.99 -5.41
N PRO A 112 -6.38 3.27 -6.45
CA PRO A 112 -7.75 2.76 -6.49
C PRO A 112 -8.03 1.93 -5.24
N SER A 113 -9.10 2.27 -4.52
CA SER A 113 -9.44 1.67 -3.23
C SER A 113 -10.95 1.55 -3.08
N LEU A 114 -11.38 0.57 -2.29
CA LEU A 114 -12.79 0.32 -2.00
C LEU A 114 -12.98 -0.06 -0.53
N ALA A 115 -13.82 0.66 0.19
CA ALA A 115 -14.24 0.28 1.54
C ALA A 115 -15.25 -0.87 1.48
N ILE A 116 -14.92 -2.02 2.08
CA ILE A 116 -15.77 -3.21 2.09
C ILE A 116 -16.40 -3.37 3.47
N ASN A 117 -17.71 -3.12 3.56
CA ASN A 117 -18.49 -3.34 4.78
C ASN A 117 -19.95 -3.66 4.47
N LYS A 118 -20.75 -3.88 5.52
CA LYS A 118 -22.19 -4.19 5.38
C LYS A 118 -22.94 -3.19 4.51
N ASN A 119 -22.59 -1.90 4.55
CA ASN A 119 -23.31 -0.87 3.80
C ASN A 119 -22.93 -0.93 2.31
N THR A 120 -21.65 -1.01 1.98
CA THR A 120 -21.19 -1.11 0.58
C THR A 120 -21.60 -2.45 -0.05
N LEU A 121 -21.65 -3.53 0.73
CA LEU A 121 -22.24 -4.81 0.31
C LEU A 121 -23.73 -4.69 0.01
N SER A 122 -24.50 -4.05 0.89
CA SER A 122 -25.95 -3.87 0.70
C SER A 122 -26.22 -3.01 -0.54
N ALA A 123 -25.44 -1.94 -0.73
CA ALA A 123 -25.53 -1.09 -1.92
C ALA A 123 -25.19 -1.88 -3.20
N ALA A 124 -24.13 -2.68 -3.19
CA ALA A 124 -23.75 -3.52 -4.33
C ALA A 124 -24.86 -4.54 -4.68
N TRP A 125 -25.53 -5.11 -3.67
CA TRP A 125 -26.68 -5.99 -3.87
C TRP A 125 -27.90 -5.26 -4.45
N CYS A 126 -28.18 -4.02 -4.05
CA CYS A 126 -29.24 -3.23 -4.67
C CYS A 126 -28.92 -2.92 -6.14
N HIS A 127 -27.66 -2.59 -6.45
CA HIS A 127 -27.22 -2.31 -7.82
C HIS A 127 -27.18 -3.55 -8.72
N SER A 128 -26.85 -4.72 -8.19
CA SER A 128 -26.90 -5.99 -8.94
C SER A 128 -28.32 -6.55 -9.12
N ARG A 129 -29.31 -6.02 -8.38
CA ARG A 129 -30.74 -6.34 -8.49
C ARG A 129 -31.53 -5.37 -9.38
N THR A 130 -30.94 -4.85 -10.45
CA THR A 130 -31.70 -4.21 -11.55
C THR A 130 -32.64 -5.18 -12.30
N TRP A 131 -32.78 -6.44 -11.85
CA TRP A 131 -33.72 -7.44 -12.38
C TRP A 131 -34.90 -7.80 -11.46
N HIS A 132 -35.09 -7.16 -10.30
CA HIS A 132 -36.33 -7.37 -9.52
C HIS A 132 -36.82 -6.07 -8.86
N PRO A 133 -38.08 -5.64 -9.12
CA PRO A 133 -38.60 -4.38 -8.64
C PRO A 133 -39.15 -4.55 -7.22
N SER A 134 -38.31 -4.36 -6.20
CA SER A 134 -38.74 -3.93 -4.85
C SER A 134 -37.51 -3.59 -3.98
N CYS A 135 -37.05 -2.35 -4.11
CA CYS A 135 -36.35 -1.60 -3.06
C CYS A 135 -37.12 -0.31 -2.83
#